data_AF-A0AAJ0UJD7-F1
#
_entry.id   AF-A0AAJ0UJD7-F1
#
_cell.length_a   1.000
_cell.length_b   1.000
_cell.length_c   1.000
_cell.angle_alpha   90.00
_cell.angle_beta   90.00
_cell.angle_gamma   90.00
#
_symmetry.space_group_name_H-M   'P 1'
#
loop_
_entity.id
_entity.type
_entity.pdbx_description
1 polymer ?
#
loop_
_entity_poly.entity_id
_entity_poly.type
_entity_poly.pdbx_seq_one_letter_code
_entity_poly.pdbx_strand_id
1 'polypeptide(L)'
;MLWLGLERGKALSEATGEDISLFDDLLQYPERWPQWYGERHPRADPRWRPWTRKLSARSRHEALTTVERCYAWLLKQGYLRYNPFEAAAVRLRAPRLAAVQARYLDEHLWQAVLEQVQAMPQTTATQRARYERTR
;
A
#
# COMPACT_ATOMS: atom_id res chain seq x y z
N MET A 1 -14.24 3.48 0.13
CA MET A 1 -13.14 3.72 -0.84
C MET A 1 -13.21 5.19 -1.23
N LEU A 2 -12.17 5.98 -0.97
CA LEU A 2 -12.22 7.44 -1.18
C LEU A 2 -12.51 7.82 -2.64
N TRP A 3 -11.87 7.12 -3.59
CA TRP A 3 -12.05 7.32 -5.02
C TRP A 3 -13.51 7.22 -5.47
N LEU A 4 -14.24 6.21 -4.96
CA LEU A 4 -15.64 6.02 -5.33
C LEU A 4 -16.51 7.23 -4.96
N GLY A 5 -16.29 7.80 -3.77
CA GLY A 5 -17.03 8.98 -3.32
C GLY A 5 -16.64 10.24 -4.09
N LEU A 6 -15.35 10.44 -4.37
CA LEU A 6 -14.86 11.67 -5.01
C LEU A 6 -15.08 11.70 -6.54
N GLU A 7 -14.87 10.58 -7.24
CA GLU A 7 -14.93 10.54 -8.71
C GLU A 7 -16.29 10.05 -9.22
N ARG A 8 -16.98 9.20 -8.46
CA ARG A 8 -18.26 8.60 -8.89
C ARG A 8 -19.45 9.13 -8.10
N GLY A 9 -19.23 9.82 -6.98
CA GLY A 9 -20.30 10.28 -6.09
C GLY A 9 -21.10 9.14 -5.46
N LYS A 10 -20.56 7.92 -5.44
CA LYS A 10 -21.25 6.71 -5.00
C LYS A 10 -20.85 6.29 -3.59
N ALA A 11 -21.82 5.77 -2.85
CA ALA A 11 -21.54 5.05 -1.61
C ALA A 11 -20.90 3.68 -1.88
N LEU A 12 -20.26 3.10 -0.85
CA LEU A 12 -19.70 1.74 -0.94
C LEU A 12 -20.74 0.69 -1.34
N SER A 13 -22.01 0.88 -0.95
CA SER A 13 -23.11 -0.03 -1.28
C SER A 13 -23.56 0.02 -2.74
N GLU A 14 -23.19 1.06 -3.47
CA GLU A 14 -23.59 1.28 -4.87
C GLU A 14 -22.48 0.93 -5.87
N ALA A 15 -21.33 0.45 -5.36
CA ALA A 15 -20.20 0.08 -6.18
C ALA A 15 -20.56 -1.08 -7.12
N THR A 16 -20.19 -0.96 -8.39
CA THR A 16 -20.37 -2.01 -9.41
C THR A 16 -19.03 -2.64 -9.81
N GLY A 17 -19.07 -3.76 -10.54
CA GLY A 17 -17.85 -4.37 -11.10
C GLY A 17 -17.10 -3.48 -12.10
N GLU A 18 -17.81 -2.56 -12.77
CA GLU A 18 -17.22 -1.52 -13.60
C GLU A 18 -16.42 -0.52 -12.75
N ASP A 19 -16.97 -0.09 -11.61
CA ASP A 19 -16.27 0.82 -10.70
C ASP A 19 -14.97 0.19 -10.15
N ILE A 20 -14.96 -1.13 -9.92
CA ILE A 20 -13.73 -1.86 -9.54
C ILE A 20 -12.72 -1.91 -10.69
N SER A 21 -13.19 -2.12 -11.92
CA SER A 21 -12.34 -2.11 -13.12
C SER A 21 -11.71 -0.72 -13.37
N LEU A 22 -12.48 0.35 -13.16
CA LEU A 22 -11.97 1.73 -13.25
C LEU A 22 -10.99 2.06 -12.12
N PHE A 23 -11.26 1.59 -10.90
CA PHE A 23 -10.31 1.74 -9.81
C PHE A 23 -8.99 1.02 -10.10
N ASP A 24 -9.06 -0.18 -10.69
CA ASP A 24 -7.89 -0.91 -11.15
C ASP A 24 -7.12 -0.17 -12.26
N ASP A 25 -7.84 0.42 -13.23
CA ASP A 25 -7.27 1.27 -14.28
C ASP A 25 -6.52 2.47 -13.70
N LEU A 26 -7.08 3.13 -12.68
CA LEU A 26 -6.42 4.20 -11.95
C LEU A 26 -5.09 3.79 -11.33
N LEU A 27 -5.01 2.58 -10.77
CA LEU A 27 -3.79 2.09 -10.13
C LEU A 27 -2.75 1.66 -11.18
N GLN A 28 -3.21 1.21 -12.35
CA GLN A 28 -2.37 0.70 -13.42
C GLN A 28 -1.82 1.79 -14.36
N TYR A 29 -2.62 2.83 -14.63
CA TYR A 29 -2.33 3.87 -15.63
C TYR A 29 -2.45 5.28 -15.02
N PRO A 30 -1.47 5.71 -14.19
CA PRO A 30 -1.47 7.03 -13.56
C PRO A 30 -1.66 8.20 -14.54
N GLU A 31 -1.19 8.04 -15.77
CA GLU A 31 -1.29 9.03 -16.84
C GLU A 31 -2.73 9.37 -17.24
N ARG A 32 -3.68 8.45 -17.02
CA ARG A 32 -5.12 8.68 -17.27
C ARG A 32 -5.81 9.37 -16.09
N TRP A 33 -5.18 9.37 -14.91
CA TRP A 33 -5.74 9.84 -13.65
C TRP A 33 -4.79 10.80 -12.93
N PRO A 34 -4.25 11.83 -13.60
CA PRO A 34 -3.21 12.70 -13.02
C PRO A 34 -3.66 13.41 -11.75
N GLN A 35 -4.97 13.63 -11.56
CA GLN A 35 -5.54 14.25 -10.37
C GLN A 35 -5.45 13.38 -9.11
N TRP A 36 -5.02 12.12 -9.20
CA TRP A 36 -4.82 11.22 -8.05
C TRP A 36 -3.34 11.01 -7.69
N TYR A 37 -2.44 11.58 -8.48
CA TYR A 37 -1.00 11.46 -8.31
C TYR A 37 -0.36 12.84 -8.11
N GLY A 38 0.58 12.96 -7.17
CA GLY A 38 1.25 14.23 -6.92
C GLY A 38 2.25 14.18 -5.78
N GLU A 39 2.93 15.29 -5.52
CA GLU A 39 3.90 15.36 -4.43
C GLU A 39 3.27 15.06 -3.07
N ARG A 40 4.11 14.62 -2.13
CA ARG A 40 3.65 14.25 -0.81
C ARG A 40 3.34 15.50 0.00
N HIS A 41 2.05 15.71 0.28
CA HIS A 41 1.57 16.74 1.20
C HIS A 41 0.89 16.12 2.44
N PRO A 42 0.65 16.89 3.52
CA PRO A 42 -0.22 16.48 4.61
C PRO A 42 -1.67 16.28 4.13
N ARG A 43 -2.43 15.37 4.74
CA ARG A 43 -3.80 15.01 4.27
C ARG A 43 -4.81 16.17 4.29
N ALA A 44 -4.60 17.16 5.15
CA ALA A 44 -5.46 18.35 5.24
C ALA A 44 -5.12 19.42 4.20
N ASP A 45 -3.98 19.30 3.51
CA ASP A 45 -3.56 20.22 2.46
C ASP A 45 -4.41 19.99 1.19
N PRO A 46 -4.98 21.03 0.56
CA PRO A 46 -5.72 20.90 -0.71
C PRO A 46 -4.91 20.26 -1.86
N ARG A 47 -3.57 20.37 -1.81
CA ARG A 47 -2.66 19.76 -2.80
C ARG A 47 -2.41 18.28 -2.54
N TRP A 48 -2.93 17.73 -1.45
CA TRP A 48 -2.75 16.33 -1.10
C TRP A 48 -3.28 15.40 -2.17
N ARG A 49 -2.47 14.39 -2.50
CA ARG A 49 -2.85 13.28 -3.39
C ARG A 49 -2.50 11.95 -2.71
N PRO A 50 -3.31 10.89 -2.91
CA PRO A 50 -3.06 9.62 -2.23
C PRO A 50 -1.79 8.91 -2.67
N TRP A 51 -1.38 9.10 -3.93
CA TRP A 51 -0.19 8.44 -4.49
C TRP A 51 0.80 9.46 -5.03
N THR A 52 2.09 9.17 -4.90
CA THR A 52 3.16 10.04 -5.42
C THR A 52 3.72 9.57 -6.76
N ARG A 53 3.60 8.27 -7.03
CA ARG A 53 4.14 7.65 -8.23
C ARG A 53 3.31 6.43 -8.60
N LYS A 54 3.55 5.92 -9.81
CA LYS A 54 3.01 4.64 -10.27
C LYS A 54 3.28 3.53 -9.26
N LEU A 55 2.24 2.78 -8.93
CA LEU A 55 2.33 1.63 -8.03
C LEU A 55 3.08 0.49 -8.72
N SER A 56 3.87 -0.26 -7.94
CA SER A 56 4.42 -1.54 -8.41
C SER A 56 3.30 -2.56 -8.55
N ALA A 57 3.51 -3.60 -9.38
CA ALA A 57 2.52 -4.67 -9.55
C ALA A 57 2.13 -5.32 -8.20
N ARG A 58 3.09 -5.48 -7.28
CA ARG A 58 2.85 -5.94 -5.91
C ARG A 58 1.97 -4.97 -5.13
N SER A 59 2.30 -3.68 -5.12
CA SER A 59 1.53 -2.70 -4.36
C SER A 59 0.10 -2.55 -4.89
N ARG A 60 -0.10 -2.63 -6.21
CA ARG A 60 -1.44 -2.64 -6.83
C ARG A 60 -2.22 -3.89 -6.43
N HIS A 61 -1.61 -5.07 -6.50
CA HIS A 61 -2.24 -6.33 -6.08
C HIS A 61 -2.70 -6.25 -4.62
N GLU A 62 -1.80 -5.86 -3.71
CA GLU A 62 -2.12 -5.72 -2.28
C GLU A 62 -3.26 -4.72 -2.02
N ALA A 63 -3.25 -3.59 -2.73
CA ALA A 63 -4.32 -2.60 -2.61
C ALA A 63 -5.68 -3.19 -3.01
N LEU A 64 -5.75 -3.85 -4.17
CA LEU A 64 -6.99 -4.45 -4.64
C LEU A 64 -7.45 -5.61 -3.77
N THR A 65 -6.54 -6.49 -3.34
CA THR A 65 -6.86 -7.59 -2.42
C THR A 65 -7.36 -7.08 -1.07
N THR A 66 -6.81 -5.97 -0.57
CA THR A 66 -7.31 -5.34 0.66
C THR A 66 -8.74 -4.83 0.48
N VAL A 67 -9.02 -4.19 -0.66
CA VAL A 67 -10.37 -3.69 -0.97
C VAL A 67 -11.35 -4.85 -1.15
N GLU A 68 -10.99 -5.89 -1.89
CA GLU A 68 -11.78 -7.12 -2.06
C GLU A 68 -12.15 -7.73 -0.71
N ARG A 69 -11.16 -7.93 0.18
CA ARG A 69 -11.37 -8.47 1.53
C ARG A 69 -12.31 -7.61 2.36
N CYS A 70 -12.23 -6.30 2.21
CA CYS A 70 -13.13 -5.36 2.87
C CYS A 70 -14.59 -5.56 2.40
N TYR A 71 -14.82 -5.64 1.08
CA TYR A 71 -16.15 -5.93 0.53
C TYR A 71 -16.69 -7.30 0.95
N ALA A 72 -15.84 -8.33 0.89
CA ALA A 72 -16.21 -9.68 1.32
C ALA A 72 -16.61 -9.71 2.81
N TRP A 73 -15.88 -8.98 3.66
CA TRP A 73 -16.22 -8.85 5.07
C TRP A 73 -17.55 -8.11 5.28
N LEU A 74 -17.77 -6.98 4.60
CA LEU A 74 -19.00 -6.21 4.70
C LEU A 74 -20.22 -7.00 4.22
N LEU A 75 -20.08 -7.78 3.16
CA LEU A 75 -21.09 -8.71 2.67
C LEU A 75 -21.41 -9.78 3.74
N LYS A 76 -20.38 -10.39 4.34
CA LYS A 76 -20.55 -11.40 5.40
C LYS A 76 -21.28 -10.85 6.62
N GLN A 77 -21.09 -9.58 6.95
CA GLN A 77 -21.81 -8.91 8.05
C GLN A 77 -23.24 -8.46 7.67
N GLY A 78 -23.66 -8.63 6.40
CA GLY A 78 -24.98 -8.23 5.93
C GLY A 78 -25.13 -6.74 5.62
N TYR A 79 -24.04 -5.96 5.63
CA TYR A 79 -24.09 -4.53 5.26
C TYR A 79 -24.27 -4.32 3.75
N LEU A 80 -23.75 -5.25 2.96
CA LEU A 80 -23.84 -5.22 1.50
C LEU A 80 -24.71 -6.38 1.01
N ARG A 81 -25.33 -6.20 -0.15
CA ARG A 81 -26.16 -7.23 -0.79
C ARG A 81 -25.37 -8.12 -1.75
N TYR A 82 -24.27 -7.61 -2.30
CA TYR A 82 -23.40 -8.33 -3.24
C TYR A 82 -21.96 -7.78 -3.16
N ASN A 83 -21.00 -8.55 -3.67
CA ASN A 83 -19.61 -8.13 -3.77
C ASN A 83 -19.29 -7.68 -5.22
N PRO A 84 -18.94 -6.41 -5.46
CA PRO A 84 -18.67 -5.92 -6.82
C PRO A 84 -17.44 -6.57 -7.48
N PHE A 85 -16.53 -7.16 -6.70
CA PHE A 85 -15.37 -7.88 -7.25
C PHE A 85 -15.78 -9.15 -8.01
N GLU A 86 -16.94 -9.75 -7.71
CA GLU A 86 -17.42 -10.94 -8.42
C GLU A 86 -17.83 -10.63 -9.87
N ALA A 87 -18.28 -9.40 -10.13
CA ALA A 87 -18.67 -8.92 -11.46
C ALA A 87 -17.54 -8.15 -12.18
N ALA A 88 -16.42 -7.89 -11.51
CA ALA A 88 -15.32 -7.13 -12.08
C ALA A 88 -14.48 -7.97 -13.05
N ALA A 89 -14.00 -7.36 -14.13
CA ALA A 89 -13.06 -8.02 -15.05
C ALA A 89 -11.63 -8.12 -14.48
N VAL A 90 -11.40 -7.58 -13.27
CA VAL A 90 -10.11 -7.53 -12.59
C VAL A 90 -9.74 -8.91 -12.09
N ARG A 91 -8.63 -9.46 -12.61
CA ARG A 91 -8.06 -10.71 -12.11
C ARG A 91 -6.92 -10.42 -11.16
N LEU A 92 -7.14 -10.65 -9.86
CA LEU A 92 -6.13 -10.53 -8.81
C LEU A 92 -5.13 -11.68 -8.86
N ARG A 93 -4.34 -11.73 -9.93
CA ARG A 93 -3.21 -12.67 -10.00
C ARG A 93 -2.06 -12.11 -9.20
N ALA A 94 -1.54 -12.93 -8.29
CA ALA A 94 -0.32 -12.61 -7.58
C ALA A 94 0.77 -12.28 -8.61
N PRO A 95 1.42 -11.10 -8.51
CA PRO A 95 2.48 -10.75 -9.43
C PRO A 95 3.60 -11.76 -9.27
N ARG A 96 4.19 -12.19 -10.40
CA ARG A 96 5.38 -13.03 -10.38
C ARG A 96 6.47 -12.25 -9.68
N LEU A 97 6.80 -12.64 -8.46
CA LEU A 97 7.89 -12.03 -7.71
C LEU A 97 9.18 -12.33 -8.49
N ALA A 98 9.91 -11.29 -8.88
CA ALA A 98 11.30 -11.48 -9.25
C ALA A 98 11.99 -12.16 -8.07
N ALA A 99 12.87 -13.12 -8.34
CA ALA A 99 13.63 -13.78 -7.29
C ALA A 99 14.26 -12.69 -6.41
N VAL A 100 13.84 -12.64 -5.14
CA VAL A 100 14.48 -11.74 -4.18
C VAL A 100 15.92 -12.22 -4.13
N GLN A 101 16.86 -11.40 -4.62
CA GLN A 101 18.26 -11.63 -4.33
C GLN A 101 18.40 -11.45 -2.82
N ALA A 102 18.36 -12.57 -2.09
CA ALA A 102 18.69 -12.58 -0.68
C ALA A 102 20.17 -12.22 -0.58
N ARG A 103 20.44 -10.96 -0.28
CA ARG A 103 21.79 -10.50 0.06
C ARG A 103 21.98 -10.85 1.54
N TYR A 104 22.72 -11.91 1.78
CA TYR A 104 23.13 -12.27 3.12
C TYR A 104 24.30 -11.38 3.52
N LEU A 105 24.36 -11.01 4.80
CA LEU A 105 25.58 -10.49 5.38
C LEU A 105 26.49 -11.70 5.62
N ASP A 106 27.67 -11.70 5.02
CA ASP A 106 28.70 -12.67 5.39
C ASP A 106 29.09 -12.47 6.86
N GLU A 107 29.62 -13.51 7.50
CA GLU A 107 29.94 -13.50 8.93
C GLU A 107 30.77 -12.27 9.33
N HIS A 108 31.78 -11.90 8.53
CA HIS A 108 32.62 -10.73 8.79
C HIS A 108 31.83 -9.41 8.76
N LEU A 109 30.88 -9.26 7.83
CA LEU A 109 30.04 -8.07 7.74
C LEU A 109 29.03 -8.03 8.88
N TRP A 110 28.52 -9.19 9.30
CA TRP A 110 27.65 -9.30 10.46
C TRP A 110 28.37 -8.92 11.75
N GLN A 111 29.58 -9.45 11.97
CA GLN A 111 30.41 -9.08 13.12
C GLN A 111 30.73 -7.58 13.12
N ALA A 112 31.09 -7.00 11.97
CA ALA A 112 31.31 -5.56 11.87
C ALA A 112 30.07 -4.72 12.24
N VAL A 113 28.86 -5.18 11.88
CA VAL A 113 27.61 -4.53 12.31
C VAL A 113 27.43 -4.64 13.82
N LEU A 114 27.67 -5.81 14.42
CA LEU A 114 27.56 -6.01 15.86
C LEU A 114 28.57 -5.14 16.64
N GLU A 115 29.82 -5.11 16.20
CA GLU A 115 30.88 -4.26 16.78
C GLU A 115 30.48 -2.78 16.72
N GLN A 116 29.94 -2.33 15.58
CA GLN A 116 29.50 -0.95 15.43
C GLN A 116 28.32 -0.61 16.34
N VAL A 117 27.38 -1.53 16.56
CA VAL A 117 26.29 -1.35 17.52
C VAL A 117 26.84 -1.26 18.94
N GLN A 118 27.80 -2.10 19.31
CA GLN A 118 28.45 -2.08 20.63
C GLN A 118 29.29 -0.81 20.86
N ALA A 119 29.93 -0.27 19.83
CA ALA A 119 30.75 0.93 19.89
C ALA A 119 29.92 2.24 19.90
N MET A 120 28.59 2.19 19.80
CA MET A 120 27.77 3.40 19.82
C MET A 120 27.89 4.14 21.15
N PRO A 121 28.08 5.48 21.13
CA PRO A 121 28.14 6.26 22.36
C PRO A 121 26.80 6.16 23.11
N GLN A 122 26.87 6.08 24.45
CA GLN A 122 25.71 5.97 25.36
C GLN A 122 25.70 7.09 26.41
N THR A 123 26.43 8.17 26.15
CA THR A 123 26.67 9.26 27.10
C THR A 123 25.43 10.13 27.33
N THR A 124 24.55 10.25 26.34
CA THR A 124 23.30 11.03 26.44
C THR A 124 22.05 10.15 26.43
N ALA A 125 20.93 10.65 26.95
CA ALA A 125 19.66 9.91 27.01
C ALA A 125 19.15 9.49 25.60
N THR A 126 19.29 10.37 24.60
CA THR A 126 18.93 10.08 23.20
C THR A 126 19.80 8.98 22.59
N GLN A 127 21.08 8.95 22.96
CA GLN A 127 22.03 7.94 22.52
C GLN A 127 21.74 6.56 23.12
N ARG A 128 21.39 6.49 24.41
CA ARG A 128 20.95 5.24 25.08
C ARG A 128 19.67 4.69 24.44
N ALA A 129 18.67 5.54 24.21
CA ALA A 129 17.43 5.14 23.55
C ALA A 129 17.64 4.68 22.10
N ARG A 130 18.66 5.21 21.40
CA ARG A 130 19.05 4.73 20.07
C ARG A 130 19.71 3.35 20.16
N TYR A 131 20.67 3.17 21.07
CA TYR A 131 21.33 1.88 21.30
C TYR A 131 20.31 0.77 21.62
N GLU A 132 19.38 1.02 22.55
CA GLU A 132 18.34 0.05 22.94
C GLU A 132 17.40 -0.38 21.81
N ARG A 133 17.16 0.49 20.81
CA ARG A 133 16.34 0.12 19.63
C ARG A 133 17.09 -0.71 18.59
N THR A 134 18.42 -0.67 18.63
CA THR A 134 19.27 -1.28 17.61
C THR A 134 19.94 -2.57 18.10
N ARG A 135 19.84 -2.86 19.40
CA ARG A 135 20.28 -4.10 20.05
C ARG A 135 19.24 -5.21 19.94
#